data_AF-W1XG93-F1
#
_entry.id   AF-W1XG93-F1
#
_cell.length_a   1.000
_cell.length_b   1.000
_cell.length_c   1.000
_cell.angle_alpha   90.00
_cell.angle_beta   90.00
_cell.angle_gamma   90.00
#
_symmetry.space_group_name_H-M   'P 1'
#
loop_
_entity.id
_entity.type
_entity.pdbx_description
1 polymer ?
#
loop_
_entity_poly.entity_id
_entity_poly.type
_entity_poly.pdbx_seq_one_letter_code
_entity_poly.pdbx_strand_id
1 'polypeptide(L)' 'KYEEKLKKFMNNLQEKLKKLIIEDLTILGPVPCIITKLKENYRWQIIIKGKFNDEFSEKVKDTLYQLNKSVYNEIRV' A
#
# COMPACT_ATOMS: atom_id res chain seq x y z
N LYS A 1 -6.26 -8.33 -16.04
CA LYS A 1 -7.35 -8.29 -15.03
C LYS A 1 -6.83 -8.18 -13.60
N TYR A 2 -5.92 -9.06 -13.15
CA TYR A 2 -5.38 -9.01 -11.78
C TYR A 2 -4.45 -7.83 -11.50
N GLU A 3 -3.60 -7.44 -12.46
CA GLU A 3 -2.73 -6.26 -12.33
C GLU A 3 -3.52 -4.94 -12.20
N GLU A 4 -4.56 -4.77 -13.02
CA GLU A 4 -5.48 -3.62 -12.93
C GLU A 4 -6.18 -3.52 -11.58
N LYS A 5 -6.63 -4.66 -11.02
CA LYS A 5 -7.19 -4.72 -9.66
C LYS A 5 -6.17 -4.32 -8.61
N LEU A 6 -4.95 -4.86 -8.71
CA LEU A 6 -3.85 -4.53 -7.80
C LEU A 6 -3.50 -3.04 -7.87
N LYS A 7 -3.37 -2.48 -9.07
CA LYS A 7 -3.11 -1.05 -9.28
C LYS A 7 -4.19 -0.17 -8.65
N LYS A 8 -5.47 -0.53 -8.83
CA LYS A 8 -6.59 0.17 -8.18
C LYS A 8 -6.53 0.08 -6.66
N PHE A 9 -6.22 -1.10 -6.12
CA PHE A 9 -6.02 -1.28 -4.69
C PHE A 9 -4.88 -0.43 -4.15
N MET A 10 -3.73 -0.42 -4.83
CA MET A 10 -2.56 0.35 -4.44
C MET A 10 -2.81 1.86 -4.50
N ASN A 11 -3.55 2.35 -5.50
CA ASN A 11 -3.95 3.75 -5.58
C ASN A 11 -4.89 4.14 -4.43
N ASN A 12 -5.91 3.32 -4.15
CA ASN A 12 -6.82 3.57 -3.03
C ASN A 12 -6.08 3.55 -1.67
N LEU A 13 -5.15 2.61 -1.51
CA LEU A 13 -4.27 2.55 -0.34
C LEU A 13 -3.44 3.84 -0.21
N GLN A 14 -2.81 4.30 -1.30
CA GLN A 14 -2.05 5.54 -1.29
C GLN A 14 -2.91 6.74 -0.90
N GLU A 15 -4.13 6.86 -1.43
CA GLU A 15 -5.04 7.95 -1.07
C GLU A 15 -5.42 7.93 0.41
N LYS A 16 -5.68 6.74 0.97
CA LYS A 16 -5.95 6.61 2.41
C LYS A 16 -4.73 6.96 3.25
N LEU A 17 -3.55 6.47 2.85
CA LEU A 17 -2.30 6.78 3.54
C LEU A 17 -2.00 8.28 3.50
N LYS A 18 -2.20 8.94 2.35
CA LYS A 18 -2.05 10.39 2.21
C LYS A 18 -2.93 11.20 3.16
N LYS A 19 -4.12 10.71 3.48
CA LYS A 19 -5.01 11.36 4.48
C LYS A 19 -4.52 11.18 5.92
N LEU A 20 -3.66 10.20 6.17
CA LEU A 20 -3.07 9.92 7.48
C LEU A 20 -1.69 10.57 7.67
N ILE A 21 -1.04 10.99 6.57
CA ILE A 21 0.27 11.66 6.59
C ILE A 21 0.19 12.94 7.43
N ILE A 22 1.22 13.14 8.24
CA ILE A 22 1.56 14.40 8.92
C ILE A 22 2.69 15.06 8.10
N GLU A 23 2.83 16.39 8.17
CA GLU A 23 3.68 17.23 7.30
C GLU A 23 5.13 16.72 7.06
N ASP A 24 5.71 15.95 7.99
CA ASP A 24 7.08 15.41 7.90
C ASP A 24 7.22 14.05 7.19
N LEU A 25 6.13 13.48 6.64
CA LEU A 25 6.14 12.18 5.99
C LEU A 25 5.99 12.30 4.47
N THR A 26 6.94 11.71 3.74
CA THR A 26 6.94 11.61 2.29
C THR A 26 6.45 10.22 1.87
N ILE A 27 5.42 10.16 1.02
CA ILE A 27 5.01 8.91 0.37
C ILE A 27 5.56 8.83 -1.05
N LEU A 28 6.30 7.77 -1.33
CA LEU A 28 6.83 7.41 -2.64
C LEU A 28 6.07 6.17 -3.14
N GLY A 29 5.35 6.29 -4.25
CA GLY A 29 4.55 5.22 -4.81
C GLY A 29 3.12 5.64 -5.12
N PRO A 30 2.25 4.70 -5.52
CA PRO A 30 2.50 3.27 -5.70
C PRO A 30 3.25 2.98 -6.99
N VAL A 31 4.31 2.18 -6.90
CA VAL A 31 5.10 1.77 -8.06
C VAL A 31 5.20 0.24 -8.12
N PRO A 32 5.28 -0.34 -9.32
CA PRO A 32 5.65 -1.74 -9.45
C PRO A 32 7.06 -1.95 -8.91
N CYS A 33 7.31 -3.09 -8.26
CA CYS A 33 8.64 -3.45 -7.79
C CYS A 33 9.58 -3.71 -8.97
N ILE A 34 10.91 -3.56 -8.77
CA ILE A 34 11.95 -3.86 -9.78
C ILE A 34 11.74 -5.26 -10.37
N ILE A 35 11.35 -6.22 -9.53
CA ILE A 35 10.86 -7.54 -9.95
C ILE A 35 9.34 -7.47 -10.00
N THR A 36 8.82 -7.12 -11.17
CA THR A 36 7.38 -6.84 -11.38
C THR A 36 6.50 -8.09 -11.32
N LYS A 37 7.00 -9.25 -11.75
CA LYS A 37 6.27 -10.53 -11.77
C LYS A 37 7.15 -11.66 -11.24
N LEU A 38 6.71 -12.32 -10.16
CA LEU A 38 7.37 -13.52 -9.62
C LEU A 38 6.33 -14.63 -9.46
N LYS A 39 6.56 -15.78 -10.09
CA LYS A 39 5.62 -16.93 -10.08
C LYS A 39 4.16 -16.48 -10.33
N GLU A 40 3.97 -15.69 -11.38
CA GLU A 40 2.66 -15.16 -11.80
C GLU A 40 2.01 -14.06 -10.94
N ASN A 41 2.62 -13.67 -9.82
CA ASN A 41 2.11 -12.60 -8.97
C ASN A 41 2.76 -11.26 -9.31
N TYR A 42 1.93 -10.23 -9.47
CA TYR A 42 2.38 -8.85 -9.63
C TYR A 42 2.80 -8.27 -8.27
N ARG A 43 3.91 -7.55 -8.23
CA ARG A 43 4.44 -6.94 -7.00
C ARG A 43 4.45 -5.43 -7.12
N TRP A 44 3.83 -4.78 -6.14
CA TRP A 44 3.72 -3.34 -6.05
C TRP A 44 4.16 -2.91 -4.64
N GLN A 45 4.68 -1.69 -4.55
CA GLN A 45 5.17 -1.14 -3.30
C GLN A 45 4.80 0.33 -3.15
N ILE A 46 4.60 0.73 -1.90
CA ILE A 46 4.53 2.12 -1.45
C ILE A 46 5.58 2.25 -0.35
N ILE A 47 6.43 3.26 -0.46
CA ILE A 47 7.46 3.57 0.52
C ILE A 47 7.04 4.83 1.24
N ILE A 48 7.01 4.78 2.57
CA ILE A 48 6.78 5.94 3.42
C ILE A 48 8.14 6.29 4.05
N LYS A 49 8.60 7.51 3.82
CA LYS A 49 9.88 8.03 4.30
C LYS A 49 9.63 9.25 5.17
N GLY A 50 10.17 9.25 6.38
CA GLY A 50 10.09 10.38 7.31
C GLY A 50 10.21 9.88 8.73
N LYS A 51 9.97 10.77 9.70
CA LYS A 51 9.87 10.40 11.11
C LYS A 51 8.41 10.10 11.41
N PHE A 52 8.13 8.84 11.74
CA PHE A 52 6.82 8.41 12.22
C PHE A 52 6.98 7.73 13.57
N ASN A 53 5.93 7.80 14.38
CA ASN A 53 5.84 7.12 15.66
C ASN A 53 5.06 5.80 15.51
N ASP A 54 4.99 5.03 16.61
CA ASP A 54 4.26 3.76 16.65
C ASP A 54 2.77 3.95 16.37
N GLU A 55 2.17 5.06 16.81
CA GLU A 55 0.77 5.41 16.56
C GLU A 55 0.46 5.51 15.05
N PHE A 56 1.31 6.18 14.27
CA PHE A 56 1.18 6.23 12.83
C PHE A 56 1.31 4.83 12.21
N SER A 57 2.27 4.03 12.69
CA SER A 57 2.47 2.65 12.21
C SER A 57 1.24 1.78 12.45
N GLU A 58 0.58 1.94 13.59
CA GLU A 58 -0.66 1.24 13.94
C GLU A 58 -1.82 1.67 13.03
N LYS A 59 -2.01 2.99 12.79
CA LYS A 59 -3.01 3.51 11.85
C LYS A 59 -2.81 2.99 10.43
N VAL A 60 -1.56 2.88 9.97
CA VAL A 60 -1.23 2.29 8.66
C VAL A 60 -1.63 0.82 8.62
N LYS A 61 -1.29 0.04 9.66
CA LYS A 61 -1.63 -1.38 9.77
C LYS A 61 -3.15 -1.60 9.79
N ASP A 62 -3.89 -0.81 10.54
CA ASP A 62 -5.35 -0.88 10.59
C ASP A 62 -5.98 -0.54 9.24
N THR A 63 -5.48 0.50 8.58
CA THR A 63 -5.94 0.90 7.25
C THR A 63 -5.70 -0.22 6.22
N LEU A 64 -4.53 -0.84 6.26
CA LEU A 64 -4.19 -2.00 5.44
C LEU A 64 -5.10 -3.19 5.74
N TYR A 65 -5.34 -3.50 7.01
CA TYR A 65 -6.19 -4.61 7.41
C TYR A 65 -7.64 -4.44 6.94
N GLN A 66 -8.20 -3.24 7.11
CA GLN A 66 -9.56 -2.92 6.65
C GLN A 66 -9.68 -2.97 5.12
N LEU A 67 -8.68 -2.47 4.40
CA LEU A 67 -8.64 -2.53 2.93
C LEU A 67 -8.45 -3.96 2.42
N ASN A 68 -7.58 -4.76 3.06
CA ASN A 68 -7.27 -6.11 2.62
C ASN A 68 -8.42 -7.09 2.92
N LYS A 69 -9.26 -6.80 3.91
CA LYS A 69 -10.42 -7.66 4.27
C LYS A 69 -11.33 -7.99 3.08
N SER A 70 -11.46 -7.07 2.12
CA SER A 70 -12.29 -7.25 0.92
C SER A 70 -11.59 -7.96 -0.23
N VAL A 71 -10.26 -8.09 -0.20
CA VAL A 71 -9.42 -8.60 -1.30
C VAL A 71 -8.43 -9.68 -0.87
N TYR A 72 -8.56 -10.23 0.35
CA TYR A 72 -7.60 -11.16 0.97
C TYR A 72 -7.20 -12.36 0.10
N ASN A 73 -8.14 -12.89 -0.69
CA ASN A 73 -7.88 -14.01 -1.60
C ASN A 73 -7.16 -13.59 -2.89
N GLU A 74 -7.20 -12.31 -3.25
CA GLU A 74 -6.67 -11.76 -4.50
C GLU A 74 -5.37 -10.97 -4.31
N ILE A 75 -5.17 -10.34 -3.14
CA ILE A 75 -4.02 -9.49 -2.82
C ILE A 75 -3.42 -9.95 -1.50
N ARG A 76 -2.12 -10.26 -1.54
CA ARG A 76 -1.33 -10.60 -0.36
C ARG A 76 -0.41 -9.43 -0.04
N VAL A 77 -0.52 -8.93 1.19
CA VAL A 77 0.25 -7.79 1.73
C VAL A 77 1.23 -8.31 2.77
#